data_AF-A0A7C9RLH5-F1
#
_entry.id   AF-A0A7C9RLH5-F1
#
_cell.length_a   1.000
_cell.length_b   1.000
_cell.length_c   1.000
_cell.angle_alpha   90.00
_cell.angle_beta   90.00
_cell.angle_gamma   90.00
#
_symmetry.space_group_name_H-M   'P 1'
#
loop_
_entity.id
_entity.type
_entity.pdbx_description
1 polymer ?
#
loop_
_entity_poly.entity_id
_entity_poly.type
_entity_poly.pdbx_seq_one_letter_code
_entity_poly.pdbx_strand_id
1 'polypeptide(L)'
;MIRFARRSIAVVCVILSASLWAAPAAQAAPHWTVQPCHFGLHAYWLPKQVMSGIFISCTTTGDRNQQITDGLASGDPIRMANALQAALRQNADTFLTPESPCEPGQEAAMGDAYAKCVG
;
A
#
# COMPACT_ATOMS: atom_id res chain seq x y z
N MET A 1 43.76 3.24 -78.59
CA MET A 1 44.35 2.05 -77.94
C MET A 1 44.53 2.45 -76.47
N ILE A 2 43.87 1.91 -75.44
CA ILE A 2 43.54 0.54 -75.00
C ILE A 2 42.24 0.57 -74.15
N ARG A 3 41.46 -0.52 -74.15
CA ARG A 3 40.21 -0.77 -73.37
C ARG A 3 40.50 -1.40 -71.99
N PHE A 4 39.44 -1.53 -71.16
CA PHE A 4 39.26 -2.31 -69.91
C PHE A 4 39.49 -1.52 -68.59
N ALA A 5 38.69 -1.62 -67.52
CA ALA A 5 37.76 -2.66 -67.10
C ALA A 5 36.61 -2.15 -66.18
N ARG A 6 35.47 -2.86 -66.23
CA ARG A 6 34.39 -2.92 -65.22
C ARG A 6 34.90 -3.52 -63.89
N ARG A 7 34.32 -3.09 -62.75
CA ARG A 7 33.91 -3.88 -61.55
C ARG A 7 33.54 -2.89 -60.41
N SER A 8 32.27 -2.68 -60.06
CA SER A 8 31.43 -3.49 -59.16
C SER A 8 31.72 -3.29 -57.66
N ILE A 9 30.69 -2.77 -56.96
CA ILE A 9 30.28 -3.03 -55.57
C ILE A 9 30.98 -2.27 -54.44
N ALA A 10 30.20 -1.44 -53.74
CA ALA A 10 30.07 -1.55 -52.28
C ALA A 10 28.66 -1.09 -51.88
N VAL A 11 27.85 -2.08 -51.52
CA VAL A 11 26.47 -1.98 -51.04
C VAL A 11 26.45 -1.34 -49.66
N VAL A 12 25.45 -0.48 -49.48
CA VAL A 12 24.98 0.12 -48.24
C VAL A 12 24.84 -0.92 -47.13
N CYS A 13 25.52 -0.70 -46.00
CA CYS A 13 25.09 -1.21 -44.70
C CYS A 13 25.17 -0.05 -43.70
N VAL A 14 24.21 0.87 -43.79
CA VAL A 14 23.89 1.74 -42.66
C VAL A 14 23.31 0.82 -41.58
N ILE A 15 24.13 0.48 -40.59
CA ILE A 15 23.68 -0.22 -39.39
C ILE A 15 22.79 0.78 -38.65
N LEU A 16 21.49 0.71 -38.91
CA LEU A 16 20.46 1.29 -38.06
C LEU A 16 20.50 0.50 -36.75
N SER A 17 21.34 0.97 -35.83
CA SER A 17 21.28 0.60 -34.42
C SER A 17 19.93 1.08 -33.91
N ALA A 18 18.91 0.24 -34.04
CA ALA A 18 17.64 0.40 -33.37
C ALA A 18 17.94 0.31 -31.87
N SER A 19 18.16 1.47 -31.25
CA SER A 19 18.14 1.62 -29.80
C SER A 19 16.79 1.10 -29.33
N LEU A 20 16.78 -0.14 -28.85
CA LEU A 20 15.66 -0.73 -28.13
C LEU A 20 15.52 0.08 -26.83
N TRP A 21 14.83 1.21 -26.92
CA TRP A 21 14.25 1.88 -25.77
C TRP A 21 13.19 0.92 -25.26
N ALA A 22 13.58 0.02 -24.36
CA ALA A 22 12.64 -0.60 -23.46
C ALA A 22 11.99 0.56 -22.69
N ALA A 23 10.80 0.96 -23.12
CA ALA A 23 9.97 1.82 -22.30
C ALA A 23 9.88 1.14 -20.93
N PRO A 24 10.19 1.83 -19.82
CA PRO A 24 9.99 1.23 -18.51
C PRO A 24 8.54 0.78 -18.47
N ALA A 25 8.31 -0.52 -18.19
CA ALA A 25 6.96 -1.01 -17.96
C ALA A 25 6.39 -0.13 -16.86
N ALA A 26 5.33 0.63 -17.18
CA ALA A 26 4.68 1.50 -16.21
C ALA A 26 4.25 0.61 -15.04
N GLN A 27 4.96 0.70 -13.91
CA GLN A 27 4.48 0.07 -12.68
C GLN A 27 3.16 0.76 -12.33
N ALA A 28 2.11 -0.04 -12.10
CA ALA A 28 0.84 0.49 -11.63
C ALA A 28 1.09 1.26 -10.32
N ALA A 29 0.47 2.43 -10.19
CA ALA A 29 0.54 3.18 -8.94
C ALA A 29 -0.06 2.35 -7.79
N PRO A 30 0.47 2.45 -6.56
CA PRO A 30 -0.13 1.82 -5.41
C PRO A 30 -1.60 2.22 -5.25
N HIS A 31 -2.43 1.27 -4.86
CA HIS A 31 -3.86 1.51 -4.68
C HIS A 31 -4.42 0.69 -3.52
N TRP A 32 -5.53 1.15 -2.95
CA TRP A 32 -6.22 0.44 -1.89
C TRP A 32 -7.00 -0.77 -2.43
N THR A 33 -6.79 -1.91 -1.81
CA THR A 33 -7.75 -3.02 -1.83
C THR A 33 -8.61 -2.95 -0.58
N VAL A 34 -9.92 -2.81 -0.76
CA VAL A 34 -10.87 -2.66 0.35
C VAL A 34 -11.71 -3.92 0.45
N GLN A 35 -11.70 -4.54 1.63
CA GLN A 35 -12.45 -5.75 1.93
C GLN A 35 -13.38 -5.50 3.12
N PRO A 36 -14.70 -5.73 2.98
CA PRO A 36 -15.61 -5.61 4.09
C PRO A 36 -15.30 -6.67 5.15
N CYS A 37 -15.46 -6.29 6.41
CA CYS A 37 -15.46 -7.25 7.51
C CYS A 37 -16.71 -8.14 7.44
N HIS A 38 -16.58 -9.40 7.82
CA HIS A 38 -17.71 -10.34 7.80
C HIS A 38 -18.66 -10.07 8.97
N PHE A 39 -19.94 -10.44 8.83
CA PHE A 39 -20.91 -10.57 9.93
C PHE A 39 -21.08 -9.34 10.85
N GLY A 40 -21.37 -8.16 10.30
CA GLY A 40 -21.66 -6.97 11.12
C GLY A 40 -20.48 -6.52 11.99
N LEU A 41 -19.28 -7.02 11.70
CA LEU A 41 -18.03 -6.54 12.27
C LEU A 41 -17.53 -5.35 11.47
N HIS A 42 -16.66 -4.57 12.09
CA HIS A 42 -16.05 -3.38 11.53
C HIS A 42 -14.53 -3.47 11.71
N ALA A 43 -13.78 -2.91 10.76
CA ALA A 43 -12.33 -2.84 10.89
C ALA A 43 -11.96 -1.75 11.90
N TYR A 44 -11.20 -2.13 12.93
CA TYR A 44 -10.74 -1.21 13.95
C TYR A 44 -9.26 -1.38 14.23
N TRP A 45 -8.58 -0.27 14.51
CA TRP A 45 -7.28 -0.28 15.17
C TRP A 45 -7.43 -0.64 16.64
N LEU A 46 -6.67 -1.63 17.07
CA LEU A 46 -6.66 -2.18 18.42
C LEU A 46 -5.26 -2.07 19.03
N PRO A 47 -5.17 -1.81 20.34
CA PRO A 47 -3.90 -1.78 21.05
C PRO A 47 -3.33 -3.19 21.22
N LYS A 48 -2.02 -3.35 21.00
CA LYS A 48 -1.33 -4.58 21.43
C LYS A 48 -1.24 -4.62 22.95
N GLN A 49 -1.48 -5.80 23.54
CA GLN A 49 -1.59 -5.97 24.99
C GLN A 49 -0.26 -6.31 25.69
N VAL A 50 0.70 -6.89 24.95
CA VAL A 50 1.94 -7.47 25.50
C VAL A 50 3.19 -6.77 24.98
N MET A 51 3.08 -6.06 23.86
CA MET A 51 4.20 -5.36 23.22
C MET A 51 3.75 -4.00 22.71
N SER A 52 4.69 -3.12 22.36
CA SER A 52 4.37 -1.82 21.78
C SER A 52 3.72 -1.94 20.40
N GLY A 53 2.85 -0.97 20.11
CA GLY A 53 2.18 -0.80 18.83
C GLY A 53 0.71 -1.18 18.82
N ILE A 54 0.15 -1.11 17.61
CA ILE A 54 -1.25 -1.34 17.31
C ILE A 54 -1.36 -2.35 16.16
N PHE A 55 -2.55 -2.88 15.96
CA PHE A 55 -2.88 -3.73 14.82
C PHE A 55 -4.32 -3.49 14.40
N ILE A 56 -4.67 -3.84 13.18
CA ILE A 56 -6.04 -3.74 12.69
C ILE A 56 -6.71 -5.12 12.73
N SER A 57 -7.99 -5.15 13.10
CA SER A 57 -8.79 -6.37 13.09
C SER A 57 -10.27 -6.07 12.87
N CYS A 58 -11.00 -7.03 12.30
CA CYS A 58 -12.45 -6.99 12.25
C CYS A 58 -13.02 -7.40 13.62
N THR A 59 -13.71 -6.49 14.28
CA THR A 59 -14.33 -6.74 15.59
C THR A 59 -15.60 -5.88 15.77
N THR A 60 -16.26 -5.99 16.92
CA THR A 60 -17.43 -5.16 17.22
C THR A 60 -17.00 -3.80 17.80
N THR A 61 -17.86 -2.79 17.67
CA THR A 61 -17.62 -1.49 18.30
C THR A 61 -17.48 -1.60 19.82
N GLY A 62 -18.23 -2.53 20.44
CA GLY A 62 -18.16 -2.82 21.88
C GLY A 62 -16.78 -3.32 22.28
N ASP A 63 -16.27 -4.36 21.61
CA ASP A 63 -14.94 -4.93 21.90
C ASP A 63 -13.81 -3.94 21.66
N ARG A 64 -13.90 -3.14 20.59
CA ARG A 64 -12.96 -2.05 20.33
C ARG A 64 -12.94 -1.06 21.48
N ASN A 65 -14.11 -0.59 21.91
CA ASN A 65 -14.21 0.40 22.99
C ASN A 65 -13.70 -0.15 24.32
N GLN A 66 -14.02 -1.42 24.62
CA GLN A 66 -13.53 -2.09 25.82
C GLN A 66 -11.99 -2.16 25.84
N GLN A 67 -11.37 -2.59 24.74
CA GLN A 67 -9.91 -2.69 24.66
C GLN A 67 -9.19 -1.33 24.78
N ILE A 68 -9.77 -0.27 24.21
CA ILE A 68 -9.23 1.09 24.35
C ILE A 68 -9.34 1.57 25.80
N THR A 69 -10.52 1.42 26.42
CA THR A 69 -10.74 1.81 27.82
C THR A 69 -9.82 1.04 28.77
N ASP A 70 -9.70 -0.29 28.61
CA ASP A 70 -8.84 -1.12 29.44
C ASP A 70 -7.36 -0.75 29.28
N GLY A 71 -6.92 -0.47 28.05
CA GLY A 71 -5.56 -0.03 27.79
C GLY A 71 -5.23 1.32 28.45
N LEU A 72 -6.14 2.29 28.34
CA LEU A 72 -5.98 3.62 28.96
C LEU A 72 -6.04 3.56 30.49
N ALA A 73 -6.85 2.65 31.06
CA ALA A 73 -7.00 2.50 32.51
C ALA A 73 -5.94 1.58 33.16
N SER A 74 -5.07 0.96 32.37
CA SER A 74 -4.18 -0.11 32.84
C SER A 74 -3.10 0.32 33.83
N GLY A 75 -2.73 1.62 33.86
CA GLY A 75 -1.57 2.11 34.62
C GLY A 75 -0.20 1.70 34.05
N ASP A 76 -0.17 0.88 32.98
CA ASP A 76 1.04 0.53 32.25
C ASP A 76 1.30 1.53 31.11
N PRO A 77 2.45 2.23 31.08
CA PRO A 77 2.70 3.26 30.09
C PRO A 77 2.64 2.77 28.64
N ILE A 78 3.04 1.52 28.37
CA ILE A 78 3.05 0.96 27.01
C ILE A 78 1.61 0.69 26.55
N ARG A 79 0.80 0.06 27.40
CA ARG A 79 -0.62 -0.22 27.12
C ARG A 79 -1.43 1.06 26.92
N MET A 80 -1.19 2.07 27.76
CA MET A 80 -1.81 3.39 27.61
C MET A 80 -1.44 4.04 26.28
N ALA A 81 -0.15 4.02 25.92
CA ALA A 81 0.33 4.59 24.66
C ALA A 81 -0.26 3.85 23.45
N ASN A 82 -0.32 2.52 23.48
CA ASN A 82 -0.92 1.72 22.41
C ASN A 82 -2.40 2.05 22.23
N ALA A 83 -3.16 2.18 23.33
CA ALA A 83 -4.59 2.50 23.27
C ALA A 83 -4.84 3.90 22.69
N LEU A 84 -4.05 4.89 23.11
CA LEU A 84 -4.10 6.23 22.52
C LEU A 84 -3.75 6.20 21.03
N GLN A 85 -2.68 5.50 20.65
CA GLN A 85 -2.25 5.40 19.25
C GLN A 85 -3.33 4.74 18.38
N ALA A 86 -3.99 3.70 18.88
CA ALA A 86 -5.07 3.02 18.15
C ALA A 86 -6.25 3.96 17.91
N ALA A 87 -6.65 4.73 18.93
CA ALA A 87 -7.72 5.72 18.80
C ALA A 87 -7.35 6.85 17.80
N LEU A 88 -6.12 7.36 17.88
CA LEU A 88 -5.63 8.40 16.97
C LEU A 88 -5.57 7.89 15.52
N ARG A 89 -5.07 6.67 15.31
CA ARG A 89 -4.99 6.09 13.97
C ARG A 89 -6.39 5.83 13.39
N GLN A 90 -7.34 5.37 14.19
CA GLN A 90 -8.73 5.24 13.76
C GLN A 90 -9.31 6.56 13.26
N ASN A 91 -9.05 7.65 13.97
CA ASN A 91 -9.52 8.97 13.56
C ASN A 91 -8.83 9.46 12.28
N ALA A 92 -7.54 9.19 12.13
CA ALA A 92 -6.79 9.54 10.92
C ALA A 92 -7.36 8.84 9.67
N ASP A 93 -7.80 7.59 9.82
CA ASP A 93 -8.33 6.81 8.71
C ASP A 93 -9.79 7.19 8.33
N THR A 94 -10.48 8.03 9.12
CA THR A 94 -11.88 8.41 8.89
C THR A 94 -12.10 9.16 7.56
N PHE A 95 -11.05 9.79 7.02
CA PHE A 95 -11.10 10.55 5.77
C PHE A 95 -10.53 9.79 4.57
N LEU A 96 -10.09 8.54 4.76
CA LEU A 96 -9.55 7.75 3.67
C LEU A 96 -10.67 7.27 2.75
N THR A 97 -10.37 7.27 1.46
CA THR A 97 -11.21 6.78 0.37
C THR A 97 -10.40 5.80 -0.47
N PRO A 98 -11.03 4.92 -1.28
CA PRO A 98 -10.30 4.01 -2.17
C PRO A 98 -9.34 4.72 -3.13
N GLU A 99 -9.61 5.98 -3.46
CA GLU A 99 -8.81 6.83 -4.35
C GLU A 99 -7.71 7.61 -3.61
N SER A 100 -7.68 7.57 -2.28
CA SER A 100 -6.63 8.24 -1.50
C SER A 100 -5.25 7.61 -1.83
N PRO A 101 -4.19 8.42 -1.96
CA PRO A 101 -2.85 7.88 -2.16
C PRO A 101 -2.42 7.02 -0.98
N CYS A 102 -1.60 5.99 -1.25
CA CYS A 102 -1.13 5.08 -0.21
C CYS A 102 0.27 4.53 -0.52
N GLU A 103 0.94 4.07 0.52
CA GLU A 103 2.23 3.40 0.41
C GLU A 103 2.04 1.87 0.41
N PRO A 104 2.76 1.10 -0.43
CA PRO A 104 2.64 -0.36 -0.47
C PRO A 104 2.75 -1.01 0.92
N GLY A 105 1.80 -1.90 1.23
CA GLY A 105 1.73 -2.59 2.52
C GLY A 105 1.10 -1.78 3.66
N GLN A 106 0.74 -0.51 3.43
CA GLN A 106 -0.04 0.26 4.40
C GLN A 106 -1.41 -0.39 4.63
N GLU A 107 -1.84 -0.42 5.88
CA GLU A 107 -3.18 -0.86 6.28
C GLU A 107 -4.00 0.34 6.77
N ALA A 108 -5.32 0.24 6.65
CA ALA A 108 -6.25 1.24 7.13
C ALA A 108 -7.62 0.65 7.51
N ALA A 109 -8.27 1.29 8.47
CA ALA A 109 -9.68 1.10 8.78
C ALA A 109 -10.50 2.13 8.00
N MET A 110 -10.84 1.80 6.75
CA MET A 110 -11.51 2.71 5.82
C MET A 110 -13.02 2.62 6.01
N GLY A 111 -13.56 3.56 6.79
CA GLY A 111 -14.92 3.45 7.30
C GLY A 111 -15.05 2.21 8.18
N ASP A 112 -15.85 1.25 7.71
CA ASP A 112 -16.09 -0.02 8.40
C ASP A 112 -15.30 -1.21 7.81
N ALA A 113 -14.55 -0.97 6.73
CA ALA A 113 -13.86 -2.02 5.97
C ALA A 113 -12.35 -2.04 6.25
N TYR A 114 -11.76 -3.22 6.14
CA TYR A 114 -10.31 -3.37 6.14
C TYR A 114 -9.78 -2.97 4.78
N ALA A 115 -8.76 -2.11 4.76
CA ALA A 115 -8.08 -1.70 3.55
C ALA A 115 -6.60 -2.00 3.63
N LYS A 116 -6.04 -2.50 2.52
CA LYS A 116 -4.60 -2.72 2.35
C LYS A 116 -4.13 -2.13 1.03
N CYS A 117 -3.08 -1.33 1.09
CA CYS A 117 -2.44 -0.78 -0.10
C CYS A 117 -1.59 -1.86 -0.78
N VAL A 118 -1.82 -2.06 -2.06
CA VAL A 118 -1.08 -3.01 -2.92
C VAL A 118 -0.47 -2.26 -4.09
N GLY A 119 0.66 -2.77 -4.60
CA GLY A 119 1.44 -2.13 -5.66
C GLY A 119 2.90 -2.52 -5.55
#